data_AF-A0A239RCH4-F1
#
_entry.id   AF-A0A239RCH4-F1
#
_cell.length_a   1.000
_cell.length_b   1.000
_cell.length_c   1.000
_cell.angle_alpha   90.00
_cell.angle_beta   90.00
_cell.angle_gamma   90.00
#
_symmetry.space_group_name_H-M   'P 1'
#
loop_
_entity.id
_entity.type
_entity.pdbx_description
1 polymer ?
#
loop_
_entity_poly.entity_id
_entity_poly.type
_entity_poly.pdbx_seq_one_letter_code
_entity_poly.pdbx_strand_id
1 'polypeptide(L)'
;MLRRTKLKAFTLLESLVALLVISGTVLVYQGLTQSISQNVYYLSDNEENEWLLFSQQLRSELERCHLDCVSDNKLYVSKDDKKLAYGLSKADDFRKTNASGQGYQPMLFGVNFSSIRQDGNNILIKLRMDNGMEREFVYTFDEAS
;
A
#
# COMPACT_ATOMS: atom_id res chain seq x y z
N MET A 1 71.36 13.69 17.70
CA MET A 1 71.65 13.07 16.39
C MET A 1 70.31 12.56 15.82
N LEU A 2 69.70 13.29 14.87
CA LEU A 2 68.38 12.91 14.31
C LEU A 2 68.54 11.75 13.31
N ARG A 3 67.85 10.63 13.57
CA ARG A 3 67.84 9.45 12.72
C ARG A 3 66.93 9.71 11.51
N ARG A 4 67.52 9.93 10.33
CA ARG A 4 66.75 10.06 9.07
C ARG A 4 66.21 8.69 8.66
N THR A 5 64.92 8.48 8.83
CA THR A 5 64.16 7.37 8.25
C THR A 5 63.74 7.73 6.82
N LYS A 6 64.20 6.97 5.82
CA LYS A 6 63.68 7.07 4.45
C LYS A 6 62.37 6.30 4.37
N LEU A 7 61.25 7.00 4.45
CA LEU A 7 59.92 6.44 4.19
C LEU A 7 59.65 6.51 2.69
N LYS A 8 59.22 5.40 2.08
CA LYS A 8 58.69 5.42 0.71
C LYS A 8 57.37 6.21 0.74
N ALA A 9 57.36 7.38 0.12
CA ALA A 9 56.15 8.14 -0.12
C ALA A 9 55.48 7.65 -1.41
N PHE A 10 54.17 7.87 -1.51
CA PHE A 10 53.44 7.63 -2.75
C PHE A 10 53.97 8.54 -3.85
N THR A 11 54.04 8.01 -5.06
CA THR A 11 54.28 8.82 -6.24
C THR A 11 53.06 9.69 -6.53
N LEU A 12 53.29 10.83 -7.18
CA LEU A 12 52.21 11.73 -7.63
C LEU A 12 51.18 10.98 -8.48
N LEU A 13 51.65 10.08 -9.35
CA LEU A 13 50.81 9.27 -10.23
C LEU A 13 49.91 8.32 -9.44
N GLU A 14 50.46 7.60 -8.44
CA GLU A 14 49.67 6.72 -7.57
C GLU A 14 48.58 7.50 -6.82
N SER A 15 48.90 8.70 -6.35
CA SER A 15 47.93 9.56 -5.66
C SER A 15 46.83 10.06 -6.60
N LEU A 16 47.18 10.41 -7.84
CA LEU A 16 46.21 10.85 -8.85
C LEU A 16 45.27 9.72 -9.27
N VAL A 17 45.81 8.51 -9.47
CA VAL A 17 44.99 7.32 -9.77
C VAL A 17 44.09 6.98 -8.59
N ALA A 18 44.59 7.04 -7.36
CA ALA A 18 43.78 6.79 -6.16
C ALA A 18 42.62 7.80 -6.04
N LEU A 19 42.89 9.09 -6.26
CA LEU A 19 41.85 10.13 -6.25
C LEU A 19 40.82 9.91 -7.35
N LEU A 20 41.25 9.57 -8.57
CA LEU A 20 40.35 9.27 -9.69
C LEU A 20 39.42 8.10 -9.35
N VAL A 21 39.96 7.01 -8.79
CA VAL A 21 39.18 5.83 -8.40
C VAL A 21 38.17 6.19 -7.32
N ILE A 22 38.57 6.93 -6.28
CA ILE A 22 37.67 7.34 -5.19
C ILE A 22 36.56 8.26 -5.71
N SER A 23 36.89 9.25 -6.56
CA SER A 23 35.87 10.12 -7.16
C SER A 23 34.91 9.32 -8.04
N GLY A 24 35.42 8.37 -8.83
CA GLY A 24 34.59 7.50 -9.65
C GLY A 24 33.64 6.63 -8.83
N THR A 25 34.10 6.02 -7.74
CA THR A 25 33.24 5.18 -6.89
C THR A 25 32.17 6.00 -6.19
N VAL A 26 32.51 7.20 -5.67
CA VAL A 26 31.53 8.10 -5.04
C VAL A 26 30.44 8.52 -6.02
N LEU A 27 30.79 8.83 -7.27
CA LEU A 27 29.81 9.19 -8.31
C LEU A 27 28.88 8.02 -8.66
N VAL A 28 29.42 6.79 -8.75
CA VAL A 28 28.60 5.59 -8.98
C VAL A 28 27.65 5.35 -7.81
N TYR A 29 28.12 5.47 -6.56
CA TYR A 29 27.25 5.35 -5.39
C TYR A 29 26.14 6.40 -5.40
N GLN A 30 26.46 7.67 -5.69
CA GLN A 30 25.45 8.73 -5.78
C GLN A 30 24.40 8.43 -6.84
N GLY A 31 24.81 7.99 -8.04
CA GLY A 31 23.89 7.64 -9.12
C GLY A 31 22.97 6.46 -8.76
N LEU A 32 23.52 5.42 -8.12
CA LEU A 32 22.75 4.26 -7.68
C LEU A 32 21.78 4.63 -6.54
N THR A 33 22.23 5.39 -5.54
CA THR A 33 21.38 5.86 -4.44
C THR A 33 20.23 6.71 -4.95
N GLN A 34 20.48 7.62 -5.90
CA GLN A 34 19.43 8.45 -6.50
C GLN A 34 18.41 7.60 -7.27
N SER A 35 18.88 6.63 -8.05
CA SER A 35 18.01 5.72 -8.81
C SER A 35 17.15 4.85 -7.87
N ILE A 36 17.74 4.31 -6.80
CA ILE A 36 17.00 3.56 -5.78
C ILE A 36 15.98 4.47 -5.10
N SER A 37 16.36 5.68 -4.70
CA SER A 37 15.44 6.63 -4.07
C SER A 37 14.25 6.98 -4.97
N GLN A 38 14.46 7.13 -6.27
CA GLN A 38 13.40 7.39 -7.24
C GLN A 38 12.47 6.19 -7.41
N ASN A 39 13.02 4.98 -7.47
CA ASN A 39 12.22 3.75 -7.54
C ASN A 39 11.42 3.51 -6.25
N VAL A 40 12.02 3.75 -5.08
CA VAL A 40 11.32 3.67 -3.79
C VAL A 40 10.22 4.71 -3.73
N TYR A 41 10.47 5.94 -4.18
CA TYR A 41 9.46 6.99 -4.24
C TYR A 41 8.29 6.62 -5.17
N TYR A 42 8.60 6.10 -6.35
CA TYR A 42 7.62 5.61 -7.31
C TYR A 42 6.79 4.45 -6.75
N LEU A 43 7.41 3.50 -6.05
CA LEU A 43 6.71 2.39 -5.40
C LEU A 43 5.93 2.83 -4.14
N SER A 44 6.33 3.92 -3.48
CA SER A 44 5.57 4.48 -2.35
C SER A 44 4.35 5.30 -2.79
N ASP A 45 4.33 5.81 -4.02
CA ASP A 45 3.17 6.49 -4.63
C ASP A 45 2.17 5.51 -5.27
N ASN A 46 2.19 4.24 -4.83
CA ASN A 46 1.53 3.17 -5.57
C ASN A 46 0.14 2.86 -4.99
N GLU A 47 -0.70 3.88 -4.84
CA GLU A 47 -2.13 3.72 -4.47
C GLU A 47 -2.87 2.71 -5.35
N GLU A 48 -2.43 2.51 -6.60
CA GLU A 48 -2.95 1.47 -7.48
C GLU A 48 -2.66 0.04 -6.95
N ASN A 49 -1.52 -0.18 -6.29
CA ASN A 49 -1.18 -1.45 -5.65
C ASN A 49 -1.99 -1.61 -4.37
N GLU A 50 -2.17 -0.55 -3.57
CA GLU A 50 -3.02 -0.60 -2.38
C GLU A 50 -4.47 -0.91 -2.75
N TRP A 51 -5.01 -0.25 -3.79
CA TRP A 51 -6.32 -0.54 -4.35
C TRP A 51 -6.44 -1.98 -4.84
N LEU A 52 -5.42 -2.48 -5.56
CA LEU A 52 -5.42 -3.86 -6.05
C LEU A 52 -5.41 -4.88 -4.91
N LEU A 53 -4.55 -4.68 -3.90
CA LEU A 53 -4.46 -5.53 -2.71
C LEU A 53 -5.77 -5.51 -1.94
N PHE A 54 -6.35 -4.33 -1.71
CA PHE A 54 -7.66 -4.15 -1.10
C PHE A 54 -8.74 -4.92 -1.87
N SER A 55 -8.78 -4.76 -3.20
CA SER A 55 -9.77 -5.41 -4.06
C SER A 55 -9.67 -6.94 -4.00
N GLN A 56 -8.45 -7.47 -4.03
CA GLN A 56 -8.19 -8.91 -3.92
C GLN A 56 -8.57 -9.45 -2.53
N GLN A 57 -8.16 -8.76 -1.47
CA GLN A 57 -8.47 -9.13 -0.09
C GLN A 57 -9.98 -9.12 0.15
N LEU A 58 -10.67 -8.03 -0.23
CA LEU A 58 -12.12 -7.90 -0.06
C LEU A 58 -12.84 -9.00 -0.83
N ARG A 59 -12.47 -9.24 -2.10
CA ARG A 59 -13.06 -10.33 -2.90
C ARG A 59 -12.92 -11.69 -2.22
N SER A 60 -11.72 -12.05 -1.77
CA SER A 60 -11.47 -13.33 -1.09
C SER A 60 -12.24 -13.46 0.22
N GLU A 61 -12.47 -12.36 0.93
CA GLU A 61 -13.33 -12.38 2.11
C GLU A 61 -14.80 -12.63 1.75
N LEU A 62 -15.32 -11.91 0.74
CA LEU A 62 -16.72 -12.01 0.30
C LEU A 62 -17.07 -13.35 -0.35
N GLU A 63 -16.12 -14.02 -1.00
CA GLU A 63 -16.28 -15.38 -1.56
C GLU A 63 -16.73 -16.41 -0.52
N ARG A 64 -16.44 -16.17 0.76
CA ARG A 64 -16.80 -17.06 1.87
C ARG A 64 -17.96 -16.52 2.71
N CYS A 65 -18.72 -15.56 2.19
CA CYS A 65 -19.80 -14.90 2.92
C CYS A 65 -21.12 -14.95 2.13
N HIS A 66 -22.22 -14.87 2.87
CA HIS A 66 -23.55 -14.60 2.31
C HIS A 66 -23.90 -13.13 2.48
N LEU A 67 -24.52 -12.55 1.46
CA LEU A 67 -25.01 -11.17 1.50
C LEU A 67 -26.23 -11.08 2.43
N ASP A 68 -26.15 -10.24 3.46
CA ASP A 68 -27.30 -9.94 4.31
C ASP A 68 -28.06 -8.72 3.74
N CYS A 69 -27.40 -7.56 3.70
CA CYS A 69 -27.95 -6.31 3.16
C CYS A 69 -26.88 -5.21 3.08
N VAL A 70 -27.22 -4.10 2.41
CA VAL A 70 -26.52 -2.82 2.54
C VAL A 70 -27.40 -1.83 3.30
N SER A 71 -26.90 -1.29 4.41
CA SER A 71 -27.56 -0.25 5.23
C SER A 71 -26.55 0.74 5.75
N ASP A 72 -26.94 2.00 5.95
CA ASP A 72 -26.10 3.05 6.52
C ASP A 72 -24.72 3.17 5.86
N ASN A 73 -24.69 2.97 4.53
CA ASN A 73 -23.48 2.98 3.72
C ASN A 73 -22.43 1.92 4.13
N LYS A 74 -22.90 0.81 4.70
CA LYS A 74 -22.11 -0.37 5.08
C LYS A 74 -22.68 -1.62 4.42
N LEU A 75 -21.78 -2.51 4.06
CA LEU A 75 -22.09 -3.84 3.57
C LEU A 75 -22.13 -4.81 4.75
N TYR A 76 -23.26 -5.46 4.97
CA TYR A 76 -23.43 -6.50 5.99
C TYR A 76 -23.45 -7.87 5.34
N VAL A 77 -22.67 -8.79 5.91
CA VAL A 77 -22.55 -10.17 5.42
C VAL A 77 -22.43 -11.15 6.58
N SER A 78 -22.87 -12.39 6.34
CA SER A 78 -22.75 -13.50 7.27
C SER A 78 -21.70 -14.51 6.81
N LYS A 79 -20.83 -14.93 7.73
CA LYS A 79 -19.78 -15.95 7.52
C LYS A 79 -19.68 -16.87 8.72
N ASP A 80 -19.95 -18.17 8.54
CA ASP A 80 -19.83 -19.18 9.59
C ASP A 80 -20.43 -18.72 10.94
N ASP A 81 -21.72 -18.33 10.92
CA ASP A 81 -22.50 -17.75 12.03
C ASP A 81 -22.04 -16.37 12.57
N LYS A 82 -21.01 -15.75 11.98
CA LYS A 82 -20.56 -14.41 12.33
C LYS A 82 -21.12 -13.38 11.38
N LYS A 83 -21.74 -12.33 11.94
CA LYS A 83 -22.15 -11.14 11.18
C LYS A 83 -21.04 -10.10 11.14
N LEU A 84 -20.65 -9.74 9.93
CA LEU A 84 -19.58 -8.80 9.62
C LEU A 84 -20.16 -7.57 8.94
N ALA A 85 -19.48 -6.45 9.09
CA ALA A 85 -19.80 -5.21 8.40
C ALA A 85 -18.54 -4.60 7.78
N TYR A 86 -18.66 -4.11 6.56
CA TYR A 86 -17.60 -3.42 5.82
C TYR A 86 -18.06 -2.01 5.48
N GLY A 87 -17.21 -1.02 5.72
CA GLY A 87 -17.54 0.36 5.38
C GLY A 87 -16.49 1.36 5.82
N LEU A 88 -16.74 2.62 5.45
CA LEU A 88 -15.90 3.74 5.86
C LEU A 88 -16.05 4.01 7.36
N SER A 89 -14.91 4.28 7.98
CA SER A 89 -14.81 4.64 9.39
C SER A 89 -14.69 6.16 9.59
N LYS A 90 -14.72 6.60 10.86
CA LYS A 90 -14.45 8.00 11.24
C LYS A 90 -12.96 8.37 11.23
N ALA A 91 -12.07 7.43 10.95
CA ALA A 91 -10.61 7.61 10.94
C ALA A 91 -10.03 7.47 9.52
N ASP A 92 -10.82 7.87 8.51
CA ASP A 92 -10.40 7.99 7.11
C ASP A 92 -9.87 6.68 6.48
N ASP A 93 -10.46 5.55 6.87
CA ASP A 93 -10.15 4.23 6.35
C ASP A 93 -11.41 3.39 6.12
N PHE A 94 -11.37 2.58 5.06
CA PHE A 94 -12.33 1.53 4.83
C PHE A 94 -11.92 0.28 5.62
N ARG A 95 -12.83 -0.25 6.43
CA ARG A 95 -12.52 -1.32 7.39
C ARG A 95 -13.61 -2.36 7.51
N LYS A 96 -13.21 -3.49 8.07
CA LYS A 96 -14.07 -4.57 8.55
C LYS A 96 -14.30 -4.45 10.05
N THR A 97 -15.56 -4.63 10.45
CA THR A 97 -16.00 -4.72 11.84
C THR A 97 -16.97 -5.90 11.99
N ASN A 98 -17.39 -6.22 13.22
CA ASN A 98 -18.60 -7.01 13.41
C ASN A 98 -19.85 -6.17 13.13
N ALA A 99 -21.03 -6.79 13.15
CA ALA A 99 -22.31 -6.09 12.92
C ALA A 99 -22.60 -4.96 13.92
N SER A 100 -22.10 -5.05 15.16
CA SER A 100 -22.22 -4.03 16.18
C SER A 100 -21.19 -2.89 16.04
N GLY A 101 -20.32 -2.94 15.03
CA GLY A 101 -19.24 -1.96 14.82
C GLY A 101 -18.02 -2.16 15.72
N GLN A 102 -17.93 -3.28 16.43
CA GLN A 102 -16.80 -3.66 17.28
C GLN A 102 -15.83 -4.59 16.53
N GLY A 103 -14.55 -4.56 16.89
CA GLY A 103 -13.49 -5.20 16.11
C GLY A 103 -12.96 -4.25 15.03
N TYR A 104 -11.65 -4.26 14.84
CA TYR A 104 -10.92 -3.27 14.04
C TYR A 104 -9.94 -3.98 13.11
N GLN A 105 -10.28 -4.04 11.82
CA GLN A 105 -9.34 -4.44 10.77
C GLN A 105 -9.45 -3.45 9.60
N PRO A 106 -8.54 -2.47 9.51
CA PRO A 106 -8.43 -1.60 8.34
C PRO A 106 -8.08 -2.42 7.11
N MET A 107 -8.65 -2.04 5.97
CA MET A 107 -8.39 -2.70 4.68
C MET A 107 -7.85 -1.73 3.64
N LEU A 108 -8.19 -0.45 3.74
CA LEU A 108 -7.71 0.61 2.86
C LEU A 108 -7.69 1.94 3.62
N PHE A 109 -6.56 2.65 3.59
CA PHE A 109 -6.37 3.93 4.27
C PHE A 109 -6.55 5.11 3.30
N GLY A 110 -6.66 6.33 3.84
CA GLY A 110 -6.76 7.55 3.04
C GLY A 110 -8.06 7.67 2.25
N VAL A 111 -9.14 7.08 2.76
CA VAL A 111 -10.46 7.08 2.12
C VAL A 111 -11.30 8.17 2.79
N ASN A 112 -11.65 9.23 2.06
CA ASN A 112 -12.50 10.30 2.58
C ASN A 112 -13.99 10.13 2.24
N PHE A 113 -14.31 9.26 1.29
CA PHE A 113 -15.70 9.03 0.89
C PHE A 113 -15.91 7.59 0.44
N SER A 114 -17.07 7.04 0.82
CA SER A 114 -17.58 5.78 0.31
C SER A 114 -19.04 5.90 -0.09
N SER A 115 -19.46 5.14 -1.10
CA SER A 115 -20.86 4.89 -1.42
C SER A 115 -21.05 3.41 -1.75
N ILE A 116 -21.87 2.72 -0.96
CA ILE A 116 -22.21 1.32 -1.16
C ILE A 116 -23.65 1.23 -1.64
N ARG A 117 -23.86 0.54 -2.75
CA ARG A 117 -25.19 0.26 -3.32
C ARG A 117 -25.37 -1.23 -3.53
N GLN A 118 -26.58 -1.69 -3.32
CA GLN A 118 -27.00 -3.06 -3.57
C GLN A 118 -28.08 -3.06 -4.66
N ASP A 119 -27.95 -3.96 -5.62
CA ASP A 119 -28.97 -4.29 -6.62
C ASP A 119 -29.11 -5.82 -6.69
N GLY A 120 -30.10 -6.37 -5.98
CA GLY A 120 -30.21 -7.81 -5.74
C GLY A 120 -28.98 -8.36 -5.03
N ASN A 121 -28.26 -9.27 -5.70
CA ASN A 121 -27.01 -9.86 -5.22
C ASN A 121 -25.75 -9.11 -5.68
N ASN A 122 -25.91 -8.05 -6.48
CA ASN A 122 -24.80 -7.23 -6.94
C ASN A 122 -24.54 -6.11 -5.94
N ILE A 123 -23.27 -5.93 -5.59
CA ILE A 123 -22.81 -4.81 -4.79
C ILE A 123 -21.88 -3.92 -5.62
N LEU A 124 -22.05 -2.61 -5.47
CA LEU A 124 -21.17 -1.59 -6.01
C LEU A 124 -20.67 -0.73 -4.85
N ILE A 125 -19.36 -0.77 -4.63
CA ILE A 125 -18.67 0.07 -3.64
C ILE A 125 -17.85 1.10 -4.40
N LYS A 126 -18.19 2.37 -4.27
CA LYS A 126 -17.41 3.50 -4.79
C LYS A 126 -16.60 4.11 -3.66
N LEU A 127 -15.29 4.24 -3.82
CA LEU A 127 -14.40 4.89 -2.87
C LEU A 127 -13.72 6.09 -3.53
N ARG A 128 -13.49 7.14 -2.74
CA ARG A 128 -12.62 8.27 -3.12
C ARG A 128 -11.52 8.42 -2.08
N MET A 129 -10.30 8.52 -2.59
CA MET A 129 -9.08 8.70 -1.80
C MET A 129 -8.80 10.20 -1.55
N ASP A 130 -7.91 10.50 -0.59
CA ASP A 130 -7.50 11.86 -0.22
C ASP A 130 -6.83 12.65 -1.34
N ASN A 131 -6.16 11.97 -2.25
CA ASN A 131 -5.56 12.58 -3.44
C ASN A 131 -6.60 12.86 -4.56
N GLY A 132 -7.87 12.52 -4.36
CA GLY A 132 -8.94 12.68 -5.34
C GLY A 132 -9.14 11.50 -6.30
N MET A 133 -8.36 10.41 -6.16
CA MET A 133 -8.56 9.18 -6.94
C MET A 133 -9.91 8.55 -6.61
N GLU A 134 -10.69 8.23 -7.65
CA GLU A 134 -11.93 7.47 -7.50
C GLU A 134 -11.76 6.04 -8.03
N ARG A 135 -12.33 5.09 -7.31
CA ARG A 135 -12.30 3.67 -7.65
C ARG A 135 -13.63 2.99 -7.33
N GLU A 136 -13.97 2.00 -8.14
CA GLU A 136 -15.19 1.23 -8.00
C GLU A 136 -14.87 -0.26 -7.86
N PHE A 137 -15.43 -0.89 -6.83
CA PHE A 137 -15.37 -2.32 -6.61
C PHE A 137 -16.76 -2.90 -6.86
N VAL A 138 -16.83 -3.89 -7.75
CA VAL A 138 -18.05 -4.62 -8.10
C VAL A 138 -17.88 -6.08 -7.72
N TYR A 139 -18.90 -6.62 -7.06
CA TYR A 139 -18.95 -8.02 -6.68
C TYR A 139 -20.39 -8.54 -6.73
N THR A 140 -20.55 -9.76 -7.20
CA THR A 140 -21.83 -10.47 -7.27
C THR A 140 -21.73 -11.65 -6.32
N PHE A 141 -22.67 -11.74 -5.37
CA PHE A 141 -22.79 -12.92 -4.52
C PHE A 141 -23.54 -14.02 -5.26
N ASP A 142 -23.07 -15.25 -5.13
CA ASP A 142 -23.78 -16.41 -5.65
C ASP A 142 -25.17 -16.50 -5.00
N GLU A 143 -26.16 -16.92 -5.78
CA GLU A 143 -27.50 -17.18 -5.25
C GLU A 143 -27.40 -18.32 -4.22
N ALA A 144 -27.98 -18.11 -3.04
CA ALA A 144 -28.14 -19.18 -2.06
C ALA A 144 -29.03 -20.26 -2.68
N SER A 145 -28.42 -21.36 -3.13
CA SER A 145 -29.13 -22.55 -3.63
C SER A 145 -29.86 -23.29 -2.51
#